data_AF-A0A379C977-F1
#
_entry.id   AF-A0A379C977-F1
#
_cell.length_a   1.000
_cell.length_b   1.000
_cell.length_c   1.000
_cell.angle_alpha   90.00
_cell.angle_beta   90.00
_cell.angle_gamma   90.00
#
_symmetry.space_group_name_H-M   'P 1'
#
loop_
_entity.id
_entity.type
_entity.pdbx_description
1 polymer ?
#
loop_
_entity_poly.entity_id
_entity_poly.type
_entity_poly.pdbx_seq_one_letter_code
_entity_poly.pdbx_strand_id
1 'polypeptide(L)' 'MAKLNYNHQRGEIKESVIKAMVTDPLFRTRIVKSKKGKGSYQRNEKHRKAVLKGESPFKNILVRFFLNGFFKSYYHHN' A
#
# COMPACT_ATOMS: atom_id res chain seq x y z
N MET A 1 16.01 -30.24 0.36
CA MET A 1 15.72 -28.78 0.42
C MET A 1 16.92 -28.07 1.04
N ALA A 2 17.50 -27.08 0.37
CA ALA A 2 18.63 -26.33 0.92
C ALA A 2 18.14 -25.40 2.04
N LYS A 3 18.80 -25.42 3.21
CA LYS A 3 18.56 -24.45 4.29
C LYS A 3 19.27 -23.15 3.94
N LEU A 4 18.50 -22.06 3.91
CA LEU A 4 19.02 -20.71 3.70
C LEU A 4 19.32 -20.09 5.07
N ASN A 5 20.59 -19.85 5.37
CA ASN A 5 21.03 -19.34 6.67
C ASN A 5 21.04 -17.81 6.67
N TYR A 6 20.40 -17.22 7.67
CA TYR A 6 20.44 -15.77 7.90
C TYR A 6 21.72 -15.38 8.64
N ASN A 7 22.48 -14.40 8.11
CA ASN A 7 23.68 -13.89 8.76
C ASN A 7 23.33 -12.75 9.73
N HIS A 8 23.30 -13.05 11.03
CA HIS A 8 22.94 -12.09 12.08
C HIS A 8 24.11 -11.21 12.51
N GLN A 9 23.83 -10.03 13.07
CA GLN A 9 24.86 -9.03 13.41
C GLN A 9 25.36 -9.12 14.87
N ARG A 10 25.05 -10.22 15.57
CA ARG A 10 25.32 -10.39 17.00
C ARG A 10 26.68 -11.02 17.34
N GLY A 11 27.50 -11.33 16.33
CA GLY A 11 28.73 -12.10 16.54
C GLY A 11 28.43 -13.52 17.04
N GLU A 12 29.37 -14.14 17.75
CA GLU A 12 29.18 -15.47 18.32
C GLU A 12 28.20 -15.43 19.51
N ILE A 13 27.12 -16.21 19.44
CA ILE A 13 26.10 -16.25 20.48
C ILE A 13 26.47 -17.32 21.52
N LYS A 14 26.75 -16.89 22.76
CA LYS A 14 27.25 -17.78 23.83
C LYS A 14 26.16 -18.43 24.67
N GLU A 15 25.14 -17.68 25.07
CA GLU A 15 24.13 -18.14 26.05
C GLU A 15 22.83 -18.58 25.38
N SER A 16 22.13 -17.65 24.72
CA SER A 16 20.78 -17.89 24.17
C SER A 16 20.61 -17.29 22.79
N VAL A 17 20.30 -18.16 21.83
CA VAL A 17 20.02 -17.79 20.43
C VAL A 17 18.77 -16.91 20.34
N ILE A 18 17.70 -17.27 21.04
CA ILE A 18 16.42 -16.53 20.96
C ILE A 18 16.59 -15.10 21.47
N LYS A 19 17.30 -14.90 22.59
CA LYS A 19 17.54 -13.58 23.16
C LYS A 19 18.38 -12.69 22.23
N ALA A 20 19.41 -13.27 21.61
CA ALA A 20 20.22 -12.56 20.63
C ALA A 20 19.41 -12.21 19.37
N MET A 21 18.59 -13.14 18.88
CA MET A 21 17.76 -12.94 17.71
C MET A 21 16.65 -11.92 17.94
N VAL A 22 15.92 -11.94 19.06
CA VAL A 22 14.79 -11.02 19.27
C VAL A 22 15.20 -9.55 19.28
N THR A 23 16.46 -9.28 19.63
CA THR A 23 17.02 -7.92 19.61
C THR A 23 17.70 -7.57 18.29
N ASP A 24 17.99 -8.55 17.43
CA ASP A 24 18.61 -8.36 16.12
C ASP A 24 17.70 -7.55 15.17
N PRO A 25 18.26 -6.76 14.21
CA PRO A 25 17.46 -5.97 13.26
C PRO A 25 16.43 -6.78 12.47
N LEU A 26 16.62 -8.10 12.33
CA LEU A 26 15.65 -9.01 11.74
C LEU A 26 14.26 -8.87 12.38
N PHE A 27 14.20 -8.72 13.71
CA PHE A 27 12.97 -8.69 14.49
C PHE A 27 12.58 -7.27 14.95
N ARG A 28 13.00 -6.24 14.20
CA ARG A 28 12.61 -4.86 14.49
C ARG A 28 11.11 -4.61 14.32
N THR A 29 10.57 -3.73 15.14
CA THR A 29 9.21 -3.20 14.94
C THR A 29 9.12 -2.51 13.59
N ARG A 30 8.12 -2.91 12.80
CA ARG A 30 7.83 -2.28 11.50
C ARG A 30 6.72 -1.25 11.66
N ILE A 31 6.95 -0.06 11.12
CA ILE A 31 5.95 1.02 11.08
C ILE A 31 5.39 1.06 9.66
N VAL A 32 4.07 0.92 9.54
CA VAL A 32 3.35 1.06 8.28
C VAL A 32 2.96 2.53 8.09
N LYS A 33 3.15 3.06 6.88
CA LYS A 33 2.67 4.42 6.56
C LYS A 33 1.15 4.44 6.55
N SER A 34 0.56 5.36 7.30
CA SER A 34 -0.88 5.60 7.30
C SER A 34 -1.34 6.08 5.92
N LYS A 35 -2.56 5.68 5.51
CA LYS A 35 -3.16 6.15 4.26
C LYS A 35 -3.84 7.53 4.40
N LYS A 36 -4.19 7.92 5.62
CA LYS A 36 -4.83 9.20 5.95
C LYS A 36 -4.32 9.72 7.30
N GLY A 37 -4.31 11.03 7.49
CA GLY A 37 -3.93 11.69 8.75
C GLY A 37 -2.45 12.05 8.84
N LYS A 38 -1.88 12.03 10.05
CA LYS A 38 -0.48 12.40 10.28
C LYS A 38 0.46 11.43 9.56
N GLY A 39 1.41 11.99 8.81
CA GLY A 39 2.42 11.22 8.08
C GLY A 39 1.90 10.49 6.84
N SER A 40 0.65 10.75 6.40
CA SER A 40 0.08 10.08 5.22
C SER A 40 0.32 10.80 3.90
N TYR A 41 0.87 12.03 3.92
CA TYR A 41 1.09 12.81 2.70
C TYR A 41 2.16 12.14 1.82
N GLN A 42 1.81 11.90 0.55
CA GLN A 42 2.72 11.37 -0.46
C GLN A 42 2.78 12.36 -1.61
N ARG A 43 3.97 12.89 -1.91
CA ARG A 43 4.14 13.85 -3.01
C ARG A 43 3.71 13.24 -4.34
N ASN A 44 3.97 11.94 -4.55
CA ASN A 44 3.67 11.23 -5.78
C ASN A 44 2.77 10.03 -5.48
N GLU A 45 1.63 9.96 -6.17
CA GLU A 45 0.74 8.80 -6.12
C GLU A 45 1.29 7.64 -6.94
N LYS A 46 0.93 6.40 -6.54
CA LYS A 46 1.35 5.15 -7.19
C LYS A 46 1.07 5.13 -8.71
N HIS A 47 -0.04 5.74 -9.15
CA HIS A 47 -0.52 5.67 -10.53
C HIS A 47 -0.50 7.02 -11.26
N ARG A 48 0.41 7.95 -10.90
CA ARG A 48 0.49 9.27 -11.54
C ARG A 48 0.60 9.21 -13.07
N LYS A 49 1.39 8.26 -13.61
CA LYS A 49 1.55 8.10 -15.08
C LYS A 49 0.28 7.61 -15.78
N ALA A 50 -0.57 6.87 -15.07
CA ALA A 50 -1.84 6.38 -15.62
C ALA A 50 -2.86 7.51 -15.79
N VAL A 51 -2.85 8.51 -14.90
CA VAL A 51 -3.68 9.72 -15.04
C VAL A 51 -3.23 10.54 -16.26
N LEU A 52 -1.92 10.74 -16.43
CA LEU A 52 -1.36 11.47 -17.57
C LEU A 52 -1.58 10.74 -18.92
N LYS A 53 -1.58 9.41 -18.92
CA LYS A 53 -1.90 8.56 -20.08
C LYS A 53 -3.40 8.29 -20.22
N GLY A 54 -4.23 8.94 -19.41
CA GLY A 54 -5.66 8.70 -19.32
C GLY A 54 -6.04 7.42 -18.57
N GLU A 55 -5.30 6.31 -18.67
CA GLU A 55 -5.46 4.94 -18.11
C GLU A 55 -5.76 4.77 -16.60
N SER A 56 -6.49 5.68 -15.95
CA SER A 56 -6.96 5.48 -14.57
C SER A 56 -8.06 4.39 -14.48
N PRO A 57 -8.11 3.60 -13.40
CA PRO A 57 -9.19 2.63 -13.17
C PRO A 57 -10.57 3.29 -12.92
N PHE A 58 -10.62 4.62 -12.80
CA PHE A 58 -11.84 5.39 -12.55
C PHE A 58 -12.44 6.03 -13.81
N LYS A 59 -11.89 5.80 -15.01
CA LYS A 59 -12.44 6.30 -16.29
C LYS A 59 -13.94 6.10 -16.42
N ASN A 60 -14.45 4.97 -15.94
CA ASN A 60 -15.84 4.55 -16.11
C ASN A 60 -16.77 4.98 -14.96
N ILE A 61 -16.23 5.52 -13.85
CA ILE A 61 -17.01 5.86 -12.66
C ILE A 61 -17.59 7.27 -12.76
N LEU A 62 -16.78 8.27 -13.08
CA LEU A 62 -17.25 9.67 -13.24
C LEU A 62 -18.22 9.81 -14.42
N VAL A 63 -17.93 9.15 -15.55
CA VAL A 63 -18.80 9.13 -16.74
C VAL A 63 -20.14 8.44 -16.42
N ARG A 64 -20.15 7.32 -15.69
CA ARG A 64 -21.39 6.64 -15.26
C ARG A 64 -22.22 7.49 -14.29
N PHE A 65 -21.62 8.19 -13.34
CA PHE A 65 -22.37 9.06 -12.43
C PHE A 65 -23.00 10.25 -13.16
N PHE A 66 -22.29 10.83 -14.13
CA PHE A 66 -22.80 11.96 -14.91
C PHE A 66 -23.91 11.57 -15.90
N LEU A 67 -23.73 10.48 -16.65
CA LEU A 67 -24.73 9.99 -17.61
C LEU A 67 -25.96 9.38 -16.92
N ASN A 68 -25.79 8.61 -15.84
CA ASN A 68 -26.94 8.00 -15.15
C ASN A 68 -27.80 9.06 -14.42
N GLY A 69 -27.20 10.17 -13.96
CA GLY A 69 -27.97 11.30 -13.39
C GLY A 69 -28.74 12.08 -14.45
N PHE A 70 -28.14 12.28 -15.63
CA PHE A 70 -28.79 12.98 -16.74
C PHE A 70 -29.94 12.16 -17.34
N PHE A 71 -29.72 10.88 -17.68
CA PHE A 71 -30.76 10.04 -18.28
C PHE A 71 -31.89 9.68 -17.32
N LYS A 72 -31.62 9.50 -16.01
CA LYS A 72 -32.68 9.14 -15.05
C LYS A 72 -33.69 10.27 -14.79
N SER A 73 -33.32 11.53 -15.03
CA SER A 73 -34.23 12.68 -14.99
C SER A 73 -35.22 12.67 -16.17
N TYR A 74 -34.79 12.24 -17.36
CA TYR A 74 -35.62 12.23 -18.58
C TYR A 74 -36.68 11.11 -18.62
N TYR A 75 -36.51 10.03 -17.86
CA TYR A 75 -37.45 8.89 -17.88
C TYR A 75 -38.55 8.94 -16.80
N HIS A 76 -38.56 9.95 -15.93
CA HIS A 76 -39.54 10.07 -14.84
C HIS A 76 -40.71 11.03 -15.14
N HIS A 77 -40.80 11.52 -16.39
CA HIS A 77 -41.94 12.29 -16.90
C HIS A 77 -42.58 11.53 -18.07
N ASN A 78 -43.37 10.52 -17.74
CA ASN A 78 -44.51 10.00 -18.51
C ASN A 78 -45.49 9.37 -17.51
#